data_AF-A0A925D490-F1
#
_entry.id   AF-A0A925D490-F1
#
_cell.length_a   1.000
_cell.length_b   1.000
_cell.length_c   1.000
_cell.angle_alpha   90.00
_cell.angle_beta   90.00
_cell.angle_gamma   90.00
#
_symmetry.space_group_name_H-M   'P 1'
#
loop_
_entity.id
_entity.type
_entity.pdbx_description
1 polymer ?
#
loop_
_entity_poly.entity_id
_entity_poly.type
_entity_poly.pdbx_seq_one_letter_code
_entity_poly.pdbx_strand_id
1 'polypeptide(L)' 'MLTIYGPQDKTSRFCDGQSRRDFLKIGGMVMGGLALPQLLAAEARAGIGKSHKAIINIFLPGGPPHQDMWDL' A
#
# COMPACT_ATOMS: atom_id res chain seq x y z
N MET A 1 22.25 12.57 -7.83
CA MET A 1 22.26 11.34 -7.02
C MET A 1 21.00 11.37 -6.16
N LEU A 2 20.07 10.44 -6.38
CA LEU A 2 18.77 10.46 -5.71
C LEU A 2 18.94 9.82 -4.32
N THR A 3 19.03 10.65 -3.29
CA THR A 3 19.26 10.21 -1.92
C THR A 3 17.93 9.92 -1.25
N ILE A 4 17.45 8.67 -1.33
CA ILE A 4 16.19 8.22 -0.71
C ILE A 4 16.51 7.63 0.66
N TYR A 5 16.74 8.46 1.68
CA TYR A 5 16.80 7.97 3.06
C TYR A 5 15.44 8.11 3.72
N GLY A 6 14.96 7.01 4.32
CA GLY A 6 13.82 7.03 5.23
C GLY A 6 14.18 7.70 6.56
N PRO A 7 13.19 8.14 7.36
CA PRO A 7 13.46 8.76 8.66
C PRO A 7 14.29 7.83 9.55
N GLN A 8 15.38 8.36 10.10
CA GLN A 8 16.28 7.61 10.98
C GLN A 8 15.51 7.14 12.23
N ASP A 9 15.49 5.83 12.43
CA ASP A 9 14.85 5.21 13.58
C ASP A 9 15.75 5.40 14.81
N LYS A 10 15.37 6.33 15.69
CA LYS A 10 16.07 6.62 16.95
C LYS A 10 16.13 5.42 17.91
N THR A 11 15.39 4.35 17.62
CA THR A 11 15.38 3.09 18.38
C THR A 11 16.07 1.93 17.67
N SER A 12 16.76 2.19 16.55
CA SER A 12 17.46 1.18 15.77
C SER A 12 18.48 0.42 16.63
N ARG A 13 18.30 -0.91 16.72
CA ARG A 13 19.24 -1.82 17.39
C ARG A 13 20.51 -2.09 16.57
N PHE A 14 20.59 -1.55 15.35
CA PHE A 14 21.75 -1.68 14.46
C PHE A 14 22.46 -0.32 14.34
N CYS A 15 23.80 -0.33 14.45
CA CYS A 15 24.67 0.85 14.51
C CYS A 15 24.74 1.66 13.19
N ASP A 16 24.08 1.20 12.14
CA ASP A 16 23.95 1.85 10.83
C ASP A 16 22.71 2.76 10.72
N GLY A 17 21.85 2.78 11.75
CA GLY A 17 20.71 3.71 11.85
C GLY A 17 19.61 3.48 10.82
N GLN A 18 19.65 2.37 10.07
CA GLN A 18 18.69 2.05 9.02
C GLN A 18 17.86 0.81 9.38
N SER A 19 16.53 0.97 9.47
CA SER A 19 15.66 -0.18 9.71
C SER A 19 15.49 -1.02 8.43
N ARG A 20 15.46 -2.36 8.58
CA ARG A 20 15.14 -3.30 7.47
C ARG A 20 13.79 -2.98 6.82
N ARG A 21 12.84 -2.45 7.59
CA ARG A 21 11.50 -2.06 7.11
C ARG A 21 11.57 -0.86 6.18
N ASP A 22 12.43 0.11 6.44
CA ASP A 22 12.59 1.27 5.57
C ASP A 22 13.24 0.88 4.25
N PHE A 23 14.21 -0.03 4.28
CA PHE A 23 14.78 -0.61 3.05
C PHE A 23 13.71 -1.30 2.19
N LEU A 24 12.84 -2.12 2.79
CA LEU A 24 11.74 -2.78 2.08
C LEU A 24 10.68 -1.80 1.58
N LYS A 25 10.34 -0.76 2.36
CA LYS A 25 9.41 0.30 1.93
C LYS A 25 9.94 1.09 0.75
N ILE A 26 11.22 1.48 0.80
CA ILE A 26 11.88 2.20 -0.30
C ILE A 26 11.99 1.30 -1.53
N GLY A 27 12.47 0.07 -1.38
CA GLY A 27 12.56 -0.89 -2.47
C GLY A 27 11.19 -1.20 -3.10
N GLY A 28 10.16 -1.39 -2.29
CA GLY A 28 8.78 -1.59 -2.75
C GLY A 28 8.19 -0.35 -3.43
N MET A 29 8.48 0.85 -2.93
CA MET A 29 8.04 2.11 -3.54
C MET A 29 8.77 2.40 -4.85
N VAL A 30 10.05 2.03 -4.99
CA VAL A 30 10.78 2.16 -6.25
C VAL A 30 10.21 1.20 -7.29
N MET A 31 10.01 -0.07 -6.93
CA MET A 31 9.46 -1.08 -7.85
C MET A 31 8.01 -0.78 -8.23
N GLY A 32 7.16 -0.42 -7.27
CA GLY A 32 5.76 -0.09 -7.51
C GLY A 32 5.58 1.29 -8.13
N GLY A 33 6.36 2.29 -7.71
CA GLY A 33 6.24 3.68 -8.14
C GLY A 33 6.78 3.95 -9.55
N LEU A 34 7.75 3.18 -10.03
CA LEU A 34 8.24 3.29 -11.42
C LEU A 34 7.34 2.55 -12.42
N ALA A 35 6.66 1.48 -11.99
CA ALA A 35 5.75 0.71 -12.85
C ALA A 35 4.36 1.35 -12.95
N LEU A 36 3.90 2.07 -11.92
CA LEU A 36 2.56 2.67 -11.86
C LEU A 36 2.24 3.62 -13.03
N PRO A 37 3.13 4.53 -13.47
CA PRO A 37 2.83 5.43 -14.59
C PRO A 37 2.62 4.69 -15.91
N GLN A 38 3.39 3.61 -16.14
CA GLN A 38 3.27 2.78 -17.33
C GLN A 38 1.98 1.95 -17.29
N LEU A 39 1.60 1.44 -16.12
CA LEU A 39 0.31 0.77 -15.90
C LEU A 39 -0.88 1.71 -16.15
N LEU A 40 -0.87 2.90 -15.56
CA LEU A 40 -1.94 3.90 -15.76
C LEU A 40 -2.04 4.35 -17.22
N ALA A 41 -0.90 4.51 -17.91
CA ALA A 41 -0.89 4.82 -19.35
C ALA A 41 -1.44 3.65 -20.19
N ALA A 42 -1.17 2.40 -19.80
CA ALA A 42 -1.71 1.22 -20.46
C ALA A 42 -3.22 1.08 -20.22
N GLU A 43 -3.70 1.32 -19.01
CA GLU A 43 -5.14 1.36 -18.67
C GLU A 43 -5.88 2.41 -19.50
N ALA A 44 -5.31 3.62 -19.61
CA ALA A 44 -5.87 4.69 -20.43
C ALA A 44 -5.95 4.33 -21.92
N ARG A 45 -4.91 3.69 -22.48
CA ARG A 45 -4.93 3.21 -23.87
C ARG A 45 -5.91 2.06 -24.09
N ALA A 46 -6.07 1.19 -23.11
CA ALA A 46 -7.02 0.08 -23.14
C ALA A 46 -8.47 0.52 -22.93
N GLY A 47 -8.72 1.81 -22.61
CA GLY A 47 -10.06 2.33 -22.32
C GLY A 47 -10.67 1.76 -21.04
N ILE A 48 -9.84 1.22 -20.13
CA ILE A 48 -10.28 0.67 -18.85
C ILE A 48 -10.66 1.84 -17.95
N GLY A 49 -11.96 2.11 -17.86
CA GLY A 49 -12.53 3.18 -17.03
C GLY A 49 -12.88 2.72 -15.61
N LYS A 50 -13.40 3.65 -14.81
CA LYS A 50 -13.92 3.34 -13.47
C LYS A 50 -15.10 2.38 -13.59
N SER A 51 -15.11 1.34 -12.76
CA SER A 51 -16.28 0.49 -12.60
C SER A 51 -17.37 1.24 -11.82
N HIS A 52 -18.63 1.08 -12.24
CA HIS A 52 -19.78 1.54 -11.45
C HIS A 52 -20.00 0.69 -10.18
N LYS A 53 -19.26 -0.42 -10.03
CA LYS A 53 -19.37 -1.30 -8.87
C LYS A 53 -18.50 -0.77 -7.72
N ALA A 54 -19.15 -0.30 -6.65
CA ALA A 54 -18.48 0.06 -5.40
C ALA A 54 -18.46 -1.15 -4.45
N ILE A 55 -17.33 -1.37 -3.78
CA ILE A 55 -17.17 -2.39 -2.73
C ILE A 55 -16.83 -1.66 -1.43
N ILE A 56 -17.61 -1.89 -0.38
CA ILE A 56 -17.29 -1.41 0.97
C ILE A 56 -16.55 -2.55 1.67
N ASN A 57 -15.26 -2.37 1.93
CA ASN A 57 -14.46 -3.35 2.65
C ASN A 57 -14.56 -3.11 4.16
N ILE A 58 -15.25 -3.99 4.87
CA ILE A 58 -15.38 -3.95 6.33
C ILE A 58 -14.48 -5.04 6.92
N PHE A 59 -13.33 -4.64 7.47
CA PHE A 59 -12.42 -5.57 8.13
C PHE A 59 -12.77 -5.69 9.62
N LEU A 60 -13.35 -6.85 9.99
CA LEU A 60 -13.77 -7.16 11.36
C LEU A 60 -12.87 -8.26 11.95
N PRO A 61 -11.78 -7.93 12.68
CA PRO A 61 -10.97 -8.94 13.35
C PRO A 61 -11.78 -9.56 14.49
N GLY A 62 -12.13 -10.84 14.35
CA GLY A 62 -13.02 -11.55 15.27
C GLY A 62 -14.46 -11.75 14.77
N GLY A 63 -14.77 -11.25 13.56
CA GLY A 63 -16.08 -11.41 12.92
C GLY A 63 -17.13 -10.39 13.39
N PRO A 64 -18.21 -10.21 12.61
CA PRO A 64 -19.33 -9.36 13.01
C PRO A 64 -20.10 -9.98 14.20
N PRO A 65 -20.68 -9.17 15.10
CA PRO A 65 -21.60 -9.68 16.11
C PRO A 65 -22.86 -10.25 15.42
N HIS A 66 -23.52 -11.21 16.08
CA HIS A 66 -24.73 -11.85 15.57
C HIS A 66 -25.81 -10.83 15.17
N GLN A 67 -25.93 -9.70 15.88
CA GLN A 67 -26.93 -8.68 15.59
C GLN A 67 -26.70 -7.92 14.26
N ASP A 68 -25.47 -7.88 13.74
CA ASP A 68 -25.12 -7.16 12.51
C ASP A 68 -25.23 -8.06 11.26
N MET A 69 -25.46 -9.37 11.44
CA MET A 69 -25.54 -10.34 10.34
C MET A 69 -26.96 -10.55 9.80
N TRP A 70 -27.98 -10.33 10.62
CA TRP A 70 -29.38 -10.40 10.19
C TRP A 70 -29.98 -8.99 10.23
N ASP A 71 -30.61 -8.63 9.11
CA ASP A 71 -31.42 -7.42 9.02
C ASP A 71 -32.63 -7.57 9.97
N LEU A 72 -32.90 -6.53 10.77
CA LEU A 72 -34.09 -6.45 11.63
C LEU A 72 -35.30 -5.99 10.82
#